data_AF-A0A3C0VLZ5-F1
#
_entry.id   AF-A0A3C0VLZ5-F1
#
_cell.length_a   1.000
_cell.length_b   1.000
_cell.length_c   1.000
_cell.angle_alpha   90.00
_cell.angle_beta   90.00
_cell.angle_gamma   90.00
#
_symmetry.space_group_name_H-M   'P 1'
#
loop_
_entity.id
_entity.type
_entity.pdbx_description
1 polymer ?
#
loop_
_entity_poly.entity_id
_entity_poly.type
_entity_poly.pdbx_seq_one_letter_code
_entity_poly.pdbx_strand_id
1 'polypeptide(L)'
;GPVSAAGDAIKGRLGETIEIEDGQRAAQLAALNILAQVKSALNGDWSRFGRCLRLCGFVNSTPDFTHQPAIINGASDLMVDLFGDAGRHSRSAVGVASLPMGWAVEIDAIFEIN
;
A
#
# COMPACT_ATOMS: atom_id res chain seq x y z
N GLY A 1 3.61 1.34 -6.51
CA GLY A 1 3.93 2.70 -6.04
C GLY A 1 2.68 3.55 -5.86
N PRO A 2 2.79 4.75 -5.28
CA PRO A 2 1.68 5.58 -4.83
C PRO A 2 1.27 6.60 -5.91
N VAL A 3 0.89 6.09 -7.08
CA VAL A 3 0.57 6.89 -8.28
C VAL A 3 -0.94 7.09 -8.38
N SER A 4 -1.40 8.31 -8.63
CA SER A 4 -2.81 8.63 -8.85
C SER A 4 -3.23 8.33 -10.29
N ALA A 5 -4.54 8.36 -10.55
CA ALA A 5 -5.06 8.22 -11.92
C ALA A 5 -4.57 9.34 -12.87
N ALA A 6 -4.20 10.52 -12.33
CA ALA A 6 -3.65 11.62 -13.12
C ALA A 6 -2.15 11.44 -13.45
N GLY A 7 -1.50 10.41 -12.90
CA GLY A 7 -0.07 10.15 -13.08
C GLY A 7 0.83 10.81 -12.04
N ASP A 8 0.27 11.66 -11.17
CA ASP A 8 1.00 12.24 -10.03
C ASP A 8 1.32 11.18 -8.98
N ALA A 9 2.44 11.32 -8.26
CA ALA A 9 2.83 10.39 -7.22
C ALA A 9 3.27 11.11 -5.95
N ILE A 10 2.96 10.53 -4.80
CA ILE A 10 3.46 11.05 -3.52
C ILE A 10 4.93 10.62 -3.37
N LYS A 11 5.82 11.61 -3.31
CA LYS A 11 7.27 11.46 -3.29
C LYS A 11 7.86 12.18 -2.10
N GLY A 12 8.96 11.66 -1.56
CA GLY A 12 9.63 12.20 -0.39
C GLY A 12 9.88 11.11 0.66
N ARG A 13 10.33 11.54 1.83
CA ARG A 13 10.77 10.65 2.91
C ARG A 13 10.06 10.99 4.22
N LEU A 14 9.53 9.96 4.89
CA LEU A 14 8.91 10.06 6.21
C LEU A 14 9.97 10.37 7.27
N GLY A 15 9.65 11.30 8.17
CA GLY A 15 10.61 11.84 9.15
C GLY A 15 11.56 12.89 8.55
N GLU A 16 11.29 13.38 7.34
CA GLU A 16 12.05 14.44 6.69
C GLU A 16 11.15 15.44 5.95
N THR A 17 10.46 15.01 4.89
CA THR A 17 9.67 15.87 3.99
C THR A 17 8.20 15.46 3.87
N ILE A 18 7.84 14.31 4.43
CA ILE A 18 6.48 13.75 4.34
C ILE A 18 5.93 13.57 5.76
N GLU A 19 4.74 14.12 5.96
CA GLU A 19 3.94 13.96 7.16
C GLU A 19 3.23 12.59 7.19
N ILE A 20 2.78 12.17 8.37
CA ILE A 20 2.15 10.86 8.56
C ILE A 20 0.89 10.71 7.70
N GLU A 21 0.02 11.73 7.65
CA GLU A 21 -1.20 11.64 6.85
C GLU A 21 -0.89 11.46 5.36
N ASP A 22 0.15 12.13 4.85
CA ASP A 22 0.58 12.02 3.46
C ASP A 22 1.16 10.65 3.14
N GLY A 23 1.90 10.08 4.09
CA GLY A 23 2.35 8.69 4.00
C GLY A 23 1.19 7.71 3.98
N GLN A 24 0.16 7.90 4.80
CA GLN A 24 -1.05 7.06 4.80
C GLN A 24 -1.80 7.16 3.46
N ARG A 25 -1.95 8.37 2.92
CA ARG A 25 -2.50 8.60 1.57
C ARG A 25 -1.66 7.90 0.50
N ALA A 26 -0.33 7.91 0.63
CA ALA A 26 0.57 7.19 -0.28
C ALA A 26 0.36 5.67 -0.21
N ALA A 27 0.23 5.12 1.00
CA ALA A 27 -0.08 3.70 1.19
C ALA A 27 -1.43 3.32 0.59
N GLN A 28 -2.46 4.14 0.79
CA GLN A 28 -3.78 3.95 0.19
C GLN A 28 -3.73 3.96 -1.35
N LEU A 29 -3.01 4.92 -1.95
CA LEU A 29 -2.79 4.96 -3.40
C LEU A 29 -2.04 3.72 -3.91
N ALA A 30 -1.01 3.28 -3.19
CA ALA A 30 -0.28 2.05 -3.55
C ALA A 30 -1.19 0.82 -3.50
N ALA A 31 -2.07 0.71 -2.50
CA ALA A 31 -3.07 -0.35 -2.39
C ALA A 31 -4.10 -0.29 -3.53
N LEU A 32 -4.61 0.89 -3.89
CA LEU A 32 -5.51 1.04 -5.05
C LEU A 32 -4.85 0.60 -6.36
N ASN A 33 -3.58 0.92 -6.56
CA ASN A 33 -2.82 0.47 -7.72
C ASN A 33 -2.67 -1.05 -7.76
N ILE A 34 -2.45 -1.70 -6.60
CA ILE A 34 -2.46 -3.16 -6.50
C ILE A 34 -3.84 -3.71 -6.87
N LEU A 35 -4.92 -3.14 -6.34
CA LEU A 35 -6.28 -3.61 -6.64
C LEU A 35 -6.65 -3.43 -8.11
N ALA A 36 -6.11 -2.42 -8.79
CA ALA A 36 -6.24 -2.31 -10.25
C ALA A 36 -5.56 -3.48 -10.98
N GLN A 37 -4.40 -3.94 -10.51
CA GLN A 37 -3.74 -5.14 -11.06
C GLN A 37 -4.50 -6.42 -10.73
N VAL A 38 -5.06 -6.54 -9.52
CA VAL A 38 -5.93 -7.66 -9.15
C VAL A 38 -7.15 -7.71 -10.07
N LYS A 39 -7.83 -6.57 -10.27
CA LYS A 39 -8.96 -6.49 -11.21
C LYS A 39 -8.56 -6.98 -12.60
N SER A 40 -7.39 -6.57 -13.10
CA SER A 40 -6.87 -7.03 -14.39
C SER A 40 -6.65 -8.54 -14.40
N ALA A 41 -6.02 -9.10 -13.36
CA ALA A 41 -5.77 -10.54 -13.23
C ALA A 41 -7.06 -11.36 -13.15
N LEU A 42 -8.12 -10.78 -12.59
CA LEU A 42 -9.44 -11.39 -12.49
C LEU A 42 -10.31 -11.18 -13.75
N ASN A 43 -9.79 -10.53 -14.81
CA ASN A 43 -10.57 -10.11 -15.99
C ASN A 43 -11.80 -9.26 -15.62
N GLY A 44 -11.71 -8.49 -14.53
CA GLY A 44 -12.80 -7.67 -14.00
C GLY A 44 -13.82 -8.44 -13.15
N ASP A 45 -13.72 -9.76 -13.02
CA ASP A 45 -14.66 -10.58 -12.27
C ASP A 45 -14.23 -10.75 -10.80
N TRP A 46 -14.76 -9.87 -9.94
CA TRP A 46 -14.48 -9.89 -8.51
C TRP A 46 -15.09 -11.10 -7.77
N SER A 47 -15.98 -11.89 -8.38
CA SER A 47 -16.48 -13.12 -7.75
C SER A 47 -15.37 -14.17 -7.54
N ARG A 48 -14.27 -14.04 -8.28
CA ARG A 48 -13.06 -14.86 -8.20
C ARG A 48 -12.07 -14.37 -7.14
N PHE A 49 -12.35 -13.27 -6.45
CA PHE A 49 -11.49 -12.83 -5.35
C PHE A 49 -11.73 -13.72 -4.12
N GLY A 50 -10.67 -14.30 -3.57
CA GLY A 50 -10.72 -15.07 -2.33
C GLY A 50 -10.44 -14.20 -1.11
N ARG A 51 -9.16 -13.84 -0.91
CA ARG A 51 -8.68 -13.13 0.29
C ARG A 51 -7.37 -12.38 0.02
N CYS A 52 -7.16 -11.27 0.72
CA CYS A 52 -5.83 -10.69 0.88
C CYS A 52 -5.03 -11.49 1.91
N LEU A 53 -4.01 -12.25 1.48
CA LEU A 53 -3.21 -13.09 2.37
C LEU A 53 -2.11 -12.29 3.07
N ARG A 54 -1.46 -11.39 2.33
CA ARG A 54 -0.31 -10.61 2.80
C ARG A 54 -0.23 -9.24 2.15
N LEU A 55 0.13 -8.23 2.95
CA LEU A 55 0.68 -6.95 2.47
C LEU A 55 2.11 -6.77 2.99
N CYS A 56 3.06 -6.42 2.12
CA CYS A 56 4.40 -5.99 2.50
C CYS A 56 4.59 -4.52 2.13
N GLY A 57 4.64 -3.66 3.13
CA GLY A 57 4.83 -2.23 2.95
C GLY A 57 6.26 -1.79 3.17
N PHE A 58 6.81 -1.09 2.18
CA PHE A 58 8.11 -0.43 2.22
C PHE A 58 7.88 1.08 2.31
N VAL A 59 8.38 1.69 3.39
CA VAL A 59 8.21 3.13 3.66
C VAL A 59 9.56 3.80 3.48
N ASN A 60 9.66 4.73 2.54
CA ASN A 60 10.85 5.57 2.39
C ASN A 60 10.93 6.48 3.63
N SER A 61 11.82 6.17 4.57
CA SER A 61 11.86 6.86 5.86
C SER A 61 13.29 7.10 6.32
N THR A 62 13.48 8.11 7.17
CA THR A 62 14.75 8.31 7.87
C THR A 62 15.03 7.14 8.83
N PRO A 63 16.30 6.93 9.25
CA PRO A 63 16.63 5.90 10.24
C PRO A 63 15.90 6.06 11.58
N ASP A 64 15.57 7.29 11.97
CA ASP A 64 14.93 7.60 13.26
C ASP A 64 13.39 7.51 13.22
N PHE A 65 12.80 7.41 12.02
CA PHE A 65 11.36 7.25 11.88
C PHE A 65 10.92 5.83 12.27
N THR A 66 9.94 5.72 13.16
CA THR A 66 9.48 4.43 13.71
C THR A 66 7.98 4.17 13.54
N HIS A 67 7.28 5.05 12.80
CA HIS A 67 5.83 4.98 12.59
C HIS A 67 5.43 4.29 11.28
N GLN A 68 6.28 3.46 10.68
CA GLN A 68 5.96 2.70 9.46
C GLN A 68 4.65 1.89 9.59
N PRO A 69 4.33 1.25 10.73
CA PRO A 69 3.04 0.58 10.88
C PRO A 69 1.84 1.52 10.71
N ALA A 70 1.93 2.78 11.17
CA ALA A 70 0.86 3.76 11.02
C ALA A 70 0.70 4.21 9.57
N ILE A 71 1.79 4.27 8.80
CA ILE A 71 1.77 4.56 7.36
C ILE A 71 1.03 3.46 6.60
N ILE A 72 1.39 2.20 6.84
CA ILE A 72 0.78 1.07 6.12
C ILE A 72 -0.68 0.83 6.54
N ASN A 73 -1.17 1.40 7.66
CA ASN A 73 -2.60 1.38 7.98
C ASN A 73 -3.45 1.99 6.85
N GLY A 74 -2.96 2.99 6.12
CA GLY A 74 -3.70 3.54 4.97
C GLY A 74 -4.02 2.51 3.88
N ALA A 75 -3.17 1.48 3.72
CA ALA A 75 -3.45 0.33 2.85
C ALA A 75 -4.26 -0.75 3.55
N SER A 76 -3.96 -1.04 4.82
CA SER A 76 -4.62 -2.12 5.55
C SER A 76 -6.09 -1.82 5.81
N ASP A 77 -6.41 -0.60 6.22
CA ASP A 77 -7.76 -0.15 6.52
C ASP A 77 -8.60 -0.17 5.23
N LEU A 78 -8.05 0.29 4.10
CA LEU A 78 -8.71 0.20 2.79
C LEU A 78 -9.08 -1.25 2.41
N MET A 79 -8.18 -2.21 2.63
CA MET A 79 -8.46 -3.62 2.31
C MET A 79 -9.61 -4.16 3.16
N VAL A 80 -9.64 -3.82 4.46
CA VAL A 80 -10.72 -4.25 5.37
C VAL A 80 -12.02 -3.53 5.03
N ASP A 81 -12.00 -2.24 4.70
CA ASP A 81 -13.19 -1.47 4.32
C ASP A 81 -13.85 -2.03 3.05
N LEU A 82 -13.06 -2.49 2.08
CA LEU A 82 -13.56 -3.01 0.81
C LEU A 82 -14.00 -4.48 0.89
N PHE A 83 -13.29 -5.32 1.65
CA PHE A 83 -13.45 -6.78 1.61
C PHE A 83 -13.81 -7.42 2.96
N GLY A 84 -14.00 -6.63 4.01
CA GLY A 84 -14.32 -7.12 5.35
C GLY A 84 -13.28 -8.12 5.86
N ASP A 85 -13.74 -9.29 6.32
CA ASP A 85 -12.85 -10.35 6.81
C ASP A 85 -11.93 -10.93 5.72
N ALA A 86 -12.34 -10.90 4.45
CA ALA A 86 -11.47 -11.28 3.34
C ALA A 86 -10.36 -10.24 3.07
N GLY A 87 -10.50 -9.04 3.62
CA GLY A 87 -9.49 -7.99 3.60
C GLY A 87 -8.45 -8.10 4.72
N ARG A 88 -8.69 -8.90 5.76
CA ARG A 88 -7.74 -9.10 6.88
C ARG A 88 -6.55 -9.97 6.44
N HIS A 89 -5.35 -9.47 6.65
CA HIS A 89 -4.10 -10.03 6.11
C HIS A 89 -2.98 -10.06 7.15
N SER A 90 -1.98 -10.91 6.88
CA SER A 90 -0.66 -10.78 7.52
C SER A 90 0.08 -9.56 6.95
N ARG A 91 0.98 -8.95 7.72
CA ARG A 91 1.64 -7.70 7.31
C ARG A 91 3.08 -7.58 7.77
N SER A 92 3.90 -6.97 6.91
CA SER A 92 5.19 -6.36 7.28
C SER A 92 5.16 -4.88 6.91
N ALA A 93 5.70 -4.02 7.78
CA ALA A 93 5.87 -2.59 7.52
C ALA A 93 7.31 -2.23 7.89
N VAL A 94 8.13 -1.93 6.89
CA VAL A 94 9.58 -1.72 7.08
C VAL A 94 10.01 -0.38 6.50
N GLY A 95 10.97 0.26 7.18
CA GLY A 95 11.65 1.43 6.65
C GLY A 95 12.70 1.03 5.61
N VAL A 96 12.78 1.79 4.52
CA VAL A 96 13.81 1.63 3.48
C VAL A 96 14.48 2.97 3.18
N ALA A 97 15.75 2.93 2.76
CA ALA A 97 16.54 4.14 2.51
C ALA A 97 16.05 4.99 1.32
N SER A 98 15.46 4.32 0.33
CA SER A 98 14.90 4.94 -0.87
C SER A 98 13.96 3.98 -1.59
N LEU A 99 13.05 4.54 -2.38
CA LEU A 99 12.18 3.81 -3.31
C LEU A 99 12.35 4.32 -4.74
N PRO A 100 11.94 3.54 -5.76
CA PRO A 100 11.93 3.97 -7.15
C PRO A 100 11.27 5.33 -7.33
N MET A 101 11.84 6.16 -8.20
CA MET A 101 11.30 7.49 -8.56
C MET A 101 11.10 8.46 -7.37
N GLY A 102 11.68 8.15 -6.21
CA GLY A 102 11.53 8.94 -4.98
C GLY A 102 10.20 8.75 -4.26
N TRP A 103 9.45 7.67 -4.52
CA TRP A 103 8.16 7.42 -3.88
C TRP A 103 8.23 7.39 -2.35
N ALA A 104 7.15 7.81 -1.70
CA ALA A 104 7.03 7.76 -0.23
C ALA A 104 6.74 6.34 0.28
N VAL A 105 5.93 5.57 -0.46
CA VAL A 105 5.50 4.22 -0.07
C VAL A 105 5.43 3.30 -1.30
N GLU A 106 5.89 2.07 -1.13
CA GLU A 106 5.68 0.97 -2.07
C GLU A 106 5.08 -0.23 -1.33
N ILE A 107 4.20 -0.98 -1.99
CA ILE A 107 3.52 -2.13 -1.39
C ILE A 107 3.56 -3.28 -2.39
N ASP A 108 3.89 -4.48 -1.91
CA ASP A 108 3.58 -5.74 -2.57
C ASP A 108 2.44 -6.46 -1.82
N ALA A 109 1.78 -7.38 -2.51
CA ALA A 109 0.70 -8.14 -1.93
C ALA A 109 0.57 -9.54 -2.52
N ILE A 110 0.01 -10.46 -1.73
CA ILE A 110 -0.36 -11.80 -2.15
C ILE A 110 -1.86 -11.96 -1.93
N PHE A 111 -2.57 -12.39 -2.98
CA PHE A 111 -4.01 -12.64 -2.94
C PHE A 111 -4.33 -14.09 -3.30
N GLU A 112 -5.32 -14.64 -2.61
CA GLU A 112 -6.00 -15.86 -2.99
C GLU A 112 -7.06 -15.56 -4.05
N ILE A 113 -7.16 -16.42 -5.06
CA ILE A 113 -8.16 -16.35 -6.13
C ILE A 113 -8.90 -17.69 -6.26
N ASN A 114 -10.17 -17.62 -6.66
CA ASN A 114 -11.07 -18.75 -6.90
C ASN A 114 -11.27 -19.03 -8.40
#